data_AF-A0A162TR61-F1
#
_entry.id   AF-A0A162TR61-F1
#
_cell.length_a   1.000
_cell.length_b   1.000
_cell.length_c   1.000
_cell.angle_alpha   90.00
_cell.angle_beta   90.00
_cell.angle_gamma   90.00
#
_symmetry.space_group_name_H-M   'P 1'
#
loop_
_entity.id
_entity.type
_entity.pdbx_description
1 polymer ?
#
loop_
_entity_poly.entity_id
_entity_poly.type
_entity_poly.pdbx_seq_one_letter_code
_entity_poly.pdbx_strand_id
1 'polypeptide(L)'
;MSIKNIRLKVYNMTCTSCEKAVERTLKKLVGVFNAKASFSGQFVDIEYDSELCSLKDIKDSINSTGYSTDNPSNFGFAGILMVAIAIILIGNSTGGFDMNNMLKGATYFVLFVVGVLTSIHCVGMCGGIMLSQSLSNESTNKFQAIKPALLYNVGRVISYTILGGIIGSLGSILSLSIKTQAALQLFAGLFMVIMGFNMAGFSLFRKLQIKLPWSFCSVKNKPKTPFMVGILNGLMPCGPLQTMQLYALGTGSAAKGALSMFIFALGTVPLMLTFGAVSGLLSKGYTKKILKFSGILVIVLGLIMSNRGLSLSGINVVSSVASLLPGTNQSLAASAANSTKAVLKDGVQVINMAADGNGYTPNVLYVKKGIPVKWIIDGKQINSCNNAIVVPSLNIKKQLNNGENVIEFTPNDKDINFSCWMGMINGVIRVVDDLDSVDTSKPDPSAPPVGGPNCCSGGAVAPSANSSTKQQTQSIYGSDLSKVPTETIVNTAMVIGKNQSATIKGIGYEFKPLIVVVDKNIKTKLTFDLTAFDNPEGKFELVSAKTAETFKSFDGKKGVIDLDITFNEASGYGIVKDGKVLGIIEVVDDMKKADLEKIRETYIK
;
A
#
# COMPACT_ATOMS: atom_id res chain seq x y z
N MET A 1 -53.96 -22.75 -29.65
CA MET A 1 -52.71 -23.04 -28.92
C MET A 1 -51.64 -23.47 -29.90
N SER A 2 -50.97 -22.49 -30.48
CA SER A 2 -49.81 -22.70 -31.34
C SER A 2 -48.55 -22.60 -30.45
N ILE A 3 -48.27 -23.70 -29.72
CA ILE A 3 -47.10 -23.80 -28.85
C ILE A 3 -45.85 -23.86 -29.72
N LYS A 4 -44.90 -22.94 -29.47
CA LYS A 4 -43.62 -22.86 -30.18
C LYS A 4 -42.47 -22.95 -29.19
N ASN A 5 -41.42 -23.63 -29.63
CA ASN A 5 -40.13 -23.70 -28.96
C ASN A 5 -39.12 -22.86 -29.72
N ILE A 6 -38.48 -21.91 -29.05
CA ILE A 6 -37.45 -21.07 -29.65
C ILE A 6 -36.21 -20.98 -28.77
N ARG A 7 -35.04 -21.04 -29.41
CA ARG A 7 -33.76 -20.66 -28.80
C ARG A 7 -33.43 -19.23 -29.21
N LEU A 8 -33.41 -18.33 -28.24
CA LEU A 8 -33.06 -16.93 -28.47
C LEU A 8 -31.69 -16.62 -27.88
N LYS A 9 -30.83 -15.93 -28.64
CA LYS A 9 -29.56 -15.44 -28.08
C LYS A 9 -29.83 -14.30 -27.09
N VAL A 10 -29.21 -14.41 -25.92
CA VAL A 10 -29.29 -13.41 -24.86
C VAL A 10 -27.87 -13.12 -24.41
N TYR A 11 -27.41 -11.92 -24.73
CA TYR A 11 -26.06 -11.48 -24.50
C TYR A 11 -25.91 -10.77 -23.15
N ASN A 12 -24.69 -10.84 -22.60
CA ASN A 12 -24.24 -10.18 -21.38
C ASN A 12 -24.77 -10.79 -20.07
N MET A 13 -25.23 -12.05 -20.11
CA MET A 13 -25.37 -12.84 -18.90
C MET A 13 -23.98 -13.25 -18.41
N THR A 14 -23.68 -13.04 -17.13
CA THR A 14 -22.34 -13.30 -16.56
C THR A 14 -22.34 -14.31 -15.41
N CYS A 15 -23.51 -14.67 -14.88
CA CYS A 15 -23.62 -15.65 -13.80
C CYS A 15 -24.96 -16.40 -13.80
N THR A 16 -25.08 -17.39 -12.93
CA THR A 16 -26.31 -18.17 -12.72
C THR A 16 -27.46 -17.33 -12.16
N SER A 17 -27.18 -16.25 -11.42
CA SER A 17 -28.21 -15.29 -11.01
C SER A 17 -28.79 -14.53 -12.21
N CYS A 18 -27.97 -14.25 -13.25
CA CYS A 18 -28.45 -13.66 -14.50
C CYS A 18 -29.41 -14.61 -15.24
N GLU A 19 -29.08 -15.91 -15.31
CA GLU A 19 -29.98 -16.92 -15.88
C GLU A 19 -31.33 -16.90 -15.17
N LYS A 20 -31.32 -17.01 -13.84
CA LYS A 20 -32.54 -17.00 -13.02
C LYS A 20 -33.33 -15.70 -13.15
N ALA A 21 -32.69 -14.57 -13.41
CA ALA A 21 -33.37 -13.30 -13.61
C ALA A 21 -34.14 -13.32 -14.94
N VAL A 22 -33.48 -13.72 -16.03
CA VAL A 22 -34.11 -13.87 -17.36
C VAL A 22 -35.25 -14.88 -17.31
N GLU A 23 -35.04 -16.05 -16.72
CA GLU A 23 -36.07 -17.09 -16.58
C GLU A 23 -37.30 -16.60 -15.80
N ARG A 24 -37.10 -15.87 -14.70
CA ARG A 24 -38.19 -15.37 -13.88
C ARG A 24 -39.01 -14.31 -14.59
N THR A 25 -38.37 -13.40 -15.31
CA THR A 25 -39.08 -12.36 -16.06
C THR A 25 -39.88 -12.97 -17.21
N LEU A 26 -39.30 -13.93 -17.93
CA LEU A 26 -40.03 -14.63 -19.00
C LEU A 26 -41.22 -15.43 -18.48
N LYS A 27 -41.09 -16.11 -17.34
CA LYS A 27 -42.18 -16.85 -16.70
C LYS A 27 -43.32 -15.97 -16.16
N LYS A 28 -43.13 -14.64 -16.07
CA LYS A 28 -44.20 -13.69 -15.72
C LYS A 28 -45.03 -13.24 -16.94
N LEU A 29 -44.55 -13.49 -18.15
CA LEU A 29 -45.29 -13.16 -19.36
C LEU A 29 -46.46 -14.14 -19.54
N VAL A 30 -47.63 -13.59 -19.83
CA VAL A 30 -48.80 -14.39 -20.20
C VAL A 30 -48.48 -15.13 -21.49
N GLY A 31 -48.70 -16.45 -21.52
CA GLY A 31 -48.42 -17.30 -22.68
C GLY A 31 -47.03 -17.94 -22.69
N VAL A 32 -46.17 -17.71 -21.71
CA VAL A 32 -44.89 -18.44 -21.57
C VAL A 32 -45.04 -19.60 -20.58
N PHE A 33 -44.83 -20.84 -21.03
CA PHE A 33 -44.95 -22.04 -20.20
C PHE A 33 -43.62 -22.41 -19.55
N ASN A 34 -42.53 -22.30 -20.29
CA ASN A 34 -41.20 -22.64 -19.80
C ASN A 34 -40.13 -21.71 -20.37
N ALA A 35 -39.12 -21.43 -19.55
CA ALA A 35 -37.95 -20.65 -19.94
C ALA A 35 -36.73 -21.19 -19.19
N LYS A 36 -35.68 -21.51 -19.94
CA LYS A 36 -34.41 -22.03 -19.41
C LYS A 36 -33.23 -21.29 -20.03
N ALA A 37 -32.52 -20.51 -19.23
CA ALA A 37 -31.43 -19.68 -19.70
C ALA A 37 -30.07 -20.34 -19.48
N SER A 38 -29.10 -20.02 -20.34
CA SER A 38 -27.70 -20.41 -20.21
C SER A 38 -26.78 -19.21 -20.37
N PHE A 39 -26.14 -18.77 -19.28
CA PHE A 39 -25.11 -17.73 -19.32
C PHE A 39 -23.86 -18.23 -20.03
N SER A 40 -23.51 -19.51 -19.87
CA SER A 40 -22.33 -20.08 -20.55
C SER A 40 -22.54 -20.07 -22.08
N GLY A 41 -23.76 -20.41 -22.53
CA GLY A 41 -24.15 -20.43 -23.93
C GLY A 41 -24.63 -19.10 -24.51
N GLN A 42 -24.94 -18.10 -23.66
CA GLN A 42 -25.58 -16.83 -24.07
C GLN A 42 -26.88 -17.03 -24.85
N PHE A 43 -27.74 -17.93 -24.38
CA PHE A 43 -29.06 -18.17 -24.97
C PHE A 43 -30.11 -18.49 -23.91
N VAL A 44 -31.38 -18.43 -24.30
CA VAL A 44 -32.51 -18.93 -23.53
C VAL A 44 -33.38 -19.79 -24.44
N ASP A 45 -33.78 -20.96 -23.95
CA ASP A 45 -34.78 -21.83 -24.57
C ASP A 45 -36.14 -21.49 -23.97
N ILE A 46 -37.11 -21.14 -24.82
CA ILE A 46 -38.44 -20.65 -24.42
C ILE A 46 -39.51 -21.48 -25.10
N GLU A 47 -40.48 -21.92 -24.30
CA GLU A 47 -41.71 -22.58 -24.73
C GLU A 47 -42.89 -21.63 -24.47
N TYR A 48 -43.56 -21.18 -25.54
CA TYR A 48 -44.61 -20.16 -25.45
C TYR A 48 -45.74 -20.38 -26.46
N ASP A 49 -46.93 -19.86 -26.15
CA ASP A 49 -48.06 -19.80 -27.08
C ASP A 49 -47.97 -18.53 -27.93
N SER A 50 -47.82 -18.70 -29.24
CA SER A 50 -47.69 -17.57 -30.18
C SER A 50 -48.98 -16.80 -30.43
N GLU A 51 -50.13 -17.28 -29.96
CA GLU A 51 -51.39 -16.53 -29.95
C GLU A 51 -51.48 -15.53 -28.78
N LEU A 52 -50.76 -15.80 -27.67
CA LEU A 52 -50.83 -15.03 -26.41
C LEU A 52 -49.59 -14.15 -26.18
N CYS A 53 -48.43 -14.51 -26.73
CA CYS A 53 -47.18 -13.80 -26.52
C CYS A 53 -46.40 -13.72 -27.84
N SER A 54 -46.01 -12.51 -28.24
CA SER A 54 -45.21 -12.33 -29.45
C SER A 54 -43.71 -12.41 -29.16
N LEU A 55 -42.92 -12.72 -30.19
CA LEU A 55 -41.46 -12.73 -30.11
C LEU A 55 -40.89 -11.34 -29.75
N LYS A 56 -41.62 -10.27 -30.08
CA LYS A 56 -41.29 -8.90 -29.70
C LYS A 56 -41.46 -8.70 -28.19
N ASP A 57 -42.58 -9.15 -27.62
CA ASP A 57 -42.83 -9.05 -26.17
C ASP A 57 -41.79 -9.81 -25.35
N ILE A 58 -41.36 -10.97 -25.85
CA ILE A 58 -40.26 -11.75 -25.26
C ILE A 58 -38.95 -10.95 -25.30
N LYS A 59 -38.59 -10.38 -26.46
CA LYS A 59 -37.37 -9.58 -26.60
C LYS A 59 -37.40 -8.32 -25.74
N ASP A 60 -38.52 -7.61 -25.71
CA ASP A 60 -38.69 -6.38 -24.94
C ASP A 60 -38.67 -6.67 -23.43
N SER A 61 -39.26 -7.80 -23.01
CA SER A 61 -39.18 -8.29 -21.63
C SER A 61 -37.72 -8.59 -21.22
N ILE A 62 -36.96 -9.28 -22.07
CA ILE A 62 -35.53 -9.54 -21.81
C ILE A 62 -34.75 -8.23 -21.79
N ASN A 63 -34.97 -7.32 -22.75
CA ASN A 63 -34.29 -6.03 -22.81
C ASN A 63 -34.60 -5.15 -21.59
N SER A 64 -35.84 -5.19 -21.09
CA SER A 64 -36.27 -4.50 -19.86
C SER A 64 -35.54 -4.99 -18.60
N THR A 65 -34.91 -6.17 -18.64
CA THR A 65 -34.10 -6.72 -17.55
C THR A 65 -32.61 -6.34 -17.63
N GLY A 66 -32.21 -5.57 -18.65
CA GLY A 66 -30.83 -5.10 -18.82
C GLY A 66 -29.91 -6.05 -19.58
N TYR A 67 -30.43 -7.17 -20.08
CA TYR A 67 -29.75 -8.03 -21.05
C TYR A 67 -30.11 -7.59 -22.47
N SER A 68 -29.39 -8.10 -23.47
CA SER A 68 -29.65 -7.72 -24.86
C SER A 68 -29.85 -8.95 -25.71
N THR A 69 -30.86 -8.92 -26.57
CA THR A 69 -31.10 -9.96 -27.58
C THR A 69 -30.41 -9.67 -28.91
N ASP A 70 -29.81 -8.47 -29.02
CA ASP A 70 -29.02 -8.02 -30.16
C ASP A 70 -27.53 -8.16 -29.88
N ASN A 71 -26.74 -8.39 -30.93
CA ASN A 71 -25.30 -8.61 -30.80
C ASN A 71 -24.63 -7.34 -30.23
N PRO A 72 -24.08 -7.38 -29.00
CA PRO A 72 -23.48 -6.19 -28.42
C PRO A 72 -22.20 -5.82 -29.18
N SER A 73 -21.93 -4.54 -29.35
CA SER A 73 -20.59 -4.05 -29.68
C SER A 73 -19.63 -4.52 -28.58
N ASN A 74 -18.77 -5.47 -28.91
CA ASN A 74 -17.75 -5.93 -27.97
C ASN A 74 -16.85 -4.74 -27.62
N PHE A 75 -16.59 -4.52 -26.33
CA PHE A 75 -15.40 -3.78 -25.95
C PHE A 75 -14.24 -4.62 -26.48
N GLY A 76 -13.55 -4.12 -27.51
CA GLY A 76 -12.36 -4.79 -28.01
C GLY A 76 -11.33 -4.95 -26.90
N PHE A 77 -10.49 -5.98 -27.00
CA PHE A 77 -9.35 -6.19 -26.09
C PHE A 77 -8.53 -4.91 -25.88
N ALA A 78 -8.40 -4.10 -26.93
CA ALA A 78 -7.76 -2.78 -26.91
C ALA A 78 -8.43 -1.75 -25.96
N GLY A 79 -9.76 -1.72 -25.89
CA GLY A 79 -10.49 -0.79 -25.00
C GLY A 79 -10.33 -1.15 -23.53
N ILE A 80 -10.25 -2.44 -23.22
CA ILE A 80 -9.95 -2.92 -21.86
C ILE A 80 -8.50 -2.61 -21.48
N LEU A 81 -7.56 -2.82 -22.42
CA LEU A 81 -6.15 -2.51 -22.22
C LEU A 81 -5.93 -1.01 -21.96
N MET A 82 -6.62 -0.13 -22.68
CA MET A 82 -6.57 1.33 -22.46
C MET A 82 -7.07 1.73 -21.08
N VAL A 83 -8.18 1.14 -20.60
CA VAL A 83 -8.70 1.42 -19.25
C VAL A 83 -7.76 0.88 -18.17
N ALA A 84 -7.19 -0.31 -18.37
CA ALA A 84 -6.20 -0.88 -17.45
C ALA A 84 -4.94 0.00 -17.36
N ILE A 85 -4.42 0.45 -18.51
CA ILE A 85 -3.29 1.38 -18.59
C ILE A 85 -3.64 2.69 -17.90
N ALA A 86 -4.83 3.26 -18.14
CA ALA A 86 -5.26 4.49 -17.48
C ALA A 86 -5.35 4.34 -15.96
N ILE A 87 -5.89 3.22 -15.44
CA ILE A 87 -5.94 2.95 -14.00
C ILE A 87 -4.53 2.81 -13.42
N ILE A 88 -3.61 2.15 -14.12
CA ILE A 88 -2.21 2.00 -13.70
C ILE A 88 -1.52 3.36 -13.68
N LEU A 89 -1.68 4.17 -14.73
CA LEU A 89 -1.09 5.52 -14.83
C LEU A 89 -1.67 6.47 -13.77
N ILE A 90 -2.98 6.44 -13.53
CA ILE A 90 -3.63 7.24 -12.48
C ILE A 90 -3.16 6.76 -11.12
N GLY A 91 -3.08 5.44 -10.89
CA GLY A 91 -2.57 4.86 -9.64
C GLY A 91 -1.13 5.26 -9.36
N ASN A 92 -0.30 5.41 -10.39
CA ASN A 92 1.04 5.95 -10.26
C ASN A 92 1.01 7.46 -9.94
N SER A 93 0.13 8.24 -10.59
CA SER A 93 0.06 9.70 -10.45
C SER A 93 -0.65 10.22 -9.19
N THR A 94 -1.52 9.43 -8.57
CA THR A 94 -2.14 9.79 -7.28
C THR A 94 -1.17 9.44 -6.16
N GLY A 95 -0.73 10.45 -5.38
CA GLY A 95 0.13 10.24 -4.21
C GLY A 95 -0.39 9.08 -3.36
N GLY A 96 0.36 7.97 -3.38
CA GLY A 96 -0.11 6.68 -2.91
C GLY A 96 -0.49 6.70 -1.44
N PHE A 97 -1.62 6.09 -1.10
CA PHE A 97 -1.96 5.76 0.28
C PHE A 97 -0.94 4.74 0.80
N ASP A 98 0.01 5.22 1.59
CA ASP A 98 1.03 4.38 2.20
C ASP A 98 0.44 3.63 3.40
N MET A 99 -0.24 2.53 3.09
CA MET A 99 -0.91 1.69 4.07
C MET A 99 0.09 1.09 5.06
N ASN A 100 1.36 0.93 4.68
CA ASN A 100 2.41 0.44 5.56
C ASN A 100 2.78 1.48 6.63
N ASN A 101 2.86 2.75 6.26
CA ASN A 101 3.10 3.84 7.21
C ASN A 101 1.91 4.07 8.15
N MET A 102 0.67 3.92 7.68
CA MET A 102 -0.52 3.93 8.55
C MET A 102 -0.49 2.77 9.56
N LEU A 103 0.01 1.59 9.16
CA LEU A 103 0.00 0.41 10.03
C LEU A 103 1.08 0.41 11.13
N LYS A 104 1.96 1.44 11.18
CA LYS A 104 2.97 1.61 12.25
C LYS A 104 2.29 1.95 13.58
N GLY A 105 2.40 1.06 14.57
CA GLY A 105 1.73 1.26 15.86
C GLY A 105 0.22 1.34 15.75
N ALA A 106 -0.36 0.70 14.72
CA ALA A 106 -1.77 0.84 14.36
C ALA A 106 -2.67 0.57 15.56
N THR A 107 -3.37 1.62 15.99
CA THR A 107 -4.51 1.45 16.89
C THR A 107 -5.65 0.78 16.14
N TYR A 108 -6.58 0.16 16.86
CA TYR A 108 -7.79 -0.40 16.23
C TYR A 108 -8.55 0.65 15.39
N PHE A 109 -8.46 1.94 15.77
CA PHE A 109 -9.01 3.04 14.97
C PHE A 109 -8.39 3.13 13.58
N VAL A 110 -7.06 3.01 13.46
CA VAL A 110 -6.39 2.99 12.16
C VAL A 110 -6.85 1.82 11.31
N LEU A 111 -6.98 0.62 11.91
CA LEU A 111 -7.47 -0.57 11.20
C LEU A 111 -8.90 -0.38 10.66
N PHE A 112 -9.75 0.30 11.43
CA PHE A 112 -11.09 0.67 11.00
C PHE A 112 -11.05 1.63 9.81
N VAL A 113 -10.24 2.71 9.88
CA VAL A 113 -10.08 3.67 8.78
C VAL A 113 -9.53 3.00 7.53
N VAL A 114 -8.55 2.12 7.66
CA VAL A 114 -8.05 1.29 6.55
C VAL A 114 -9.18 0.44 5.96
N GLY A 115 -10.03 -0.17 6.80
CA GLY A 115 -11.24 -0.86 6.35
C GLY A 115 -12.20 0.04 5.55
N VAL A 116 -12.43 1.28 6.01
CA VAL A 116 -13.26 2.27 5.31
C VAL A 116 -12.65 2.62 3.95
N LEU A 117 -11.36 2.94 3.90
CA LEU A 117 -10.70 3.35 2.65
C LEU A 117 -10.63 2.18 1.64
N THR A 118 -10.31 0.97 2.11
CA THR A 118 -10.24 -0.23 1.26
C THR A 118 -11.61 -0.71 0.77
N SER A 119 -12.71 -0.22 1.36
CA SER A 119 -14.06 -0.58 0.93
C SER A 119 -14.40 -0.09 -0.48
N ILE A 120 -13.73 0.96 -0.98
CA ILE A 120 -13.84 1.43 -2.38
C ILE A 120 -13.43 0.29 -3.33
N HIS A 121 -12.32 -0.36 -3.01
CA HIS A 121 -11.84 -1.52 -3.75
C HIS A 121 -12.79 -2.73 -3.60
N CYS A 122 -13.40 -2.90 -2.42
CA CYS A 122 -14.41 -3.94 -2.20
C CYS A 122 -15.67 -3.72 -3.05
N VAL A 123 -16.10 -2.47 -3.28
CA VAL A 123 -17.18 -2.15 -4.24
C VAL A 123 -16.77 -2.53 -5.65
N GLY A 124 -15.51 -2.24 -6.00
CA GLY A 124 -14.92 -2.65 -7.27
C GLY A 124 -14.99 -4.16 -7.50
N MET A 125 -14.51 -5.00 -6.59
CA MET A 125 -14.46 -6.46 -6.81
C MET A 125 -15.68 -7.21 -6.28
N CYS A 126 -15.95 -7.09 -4.98
CA CYS A 126 -17.00 -7.82 -4.28
C CYS A 126 -18.39 -7.25 -4.53
N GLY A 127 -18.49 -5.99 -4.98
CA GLY A 127 -19.75 -5.32 -5.28
C GLY A 127 -20.61 -6.05 -6.31
N GLY A 128 -19.99 -6.66 -7.32
CA GLY A 128 -20.72 -7.48 -8.30
C GLY A 128 -21.37 -8.73 -7.70
N ILE A 129 -20.68 -9.39 -6.76
CA ILE A 129 -21.18 -10.55 -6.03
C ILE A 129 -22.31 -10.13 -5.11
N MET A 130 -22.11 -9.08 -4.32
CA MET A 130 -23.13 -8.48 -3.46
C MET A 130 -24.40 -8.16 -4.26
N LEU A 131 -24.24 -7.49 -5.40
CA LEU A 131 -25.33 -7.12 -6.28
C LEU A 131 -26.09 -8.34 -6.82
N SER A 132 -25.38 -9.39 -7.23
CA SER A 132 -26.01 -10.63 -7.71
C SER A 132 -26.88 -11.31 -6.65
N GLN A 133 -26.61 -11.08 -5.36
CA GLN A 133 -27.43 -11.58 -4.26
C GLN A 133 -28.61 -10.65 -3.95
N SER A 134 -28.43 -9.34 -4.08
CA SER A 134 -29.48 -8.34 -3.84
C SER A 134 -30.53 -8.27 -4.97
N LEU A 135 -30.16 -8.58 -6.22
CA LEU A 135 -31.09 -8.64 -7.36
C LEU A 135 -32.04 -9.85 -7.32
N SER A 136 -31.89 -10.75 -6.34
CA SER A 136 -32.70 -11.97 -6.21
C SER A 136 -34.14 -11.70 -5.76
N ASN A 137 -34.40 -10.61 -5.03
CA ASN A 137 -35.69 -10.34 -4.40
C ASN A 137 -36.27 -9.02 -4.92
N GLU A 138 -37.32 -9.08 -5.75
CA GLU A 138 -38.27 -7.97 -5.86
C GLU A 138 -39.02 -7.90 -4.54
N SER A 139 -38.69 -6.93 -3.68
CA SER A 139 -39.47 -6.69 -2.46
C SER A 139 -40.10 -5.31 -2.50
N THR A 140 -41.39 -5.26 -2.19
CA THR A 140 -42.20 -4.05 -2.09
C THR A 140 -41.82 -3.13 -0.92
N ASN A 141 -40.98 -3.61 0.02
CA ASN A 141 -40.57 -2.89 1.23
C ASN A 141 -39.06 -2.57 1.27
N LYS A 142 -38.70 -1.30 1.54
CA LYS A 142 -37.30 -0.82 1.63
C LYS A 142 -36.39 -1.66 2.55
N PHE A 143 -36.96 -2.22 3.63
CA PHE A 143 -36.21 -3.03 4.60
C PHE A 143 -35.87 -4.45 4.09
N GLN A 144 -36.73 -5.04 3.25
CA GLN A 144 -36.46 -6.34 2.62
C GLN A 144 -35.42 -6.23 1.50
N ALA A 145 -35.29 -5.05 0.87
CA ALA A 145 -34.28 -4.78 -0.14
C ALA A 145 -32.85 -4.73 0.43
N ILE A 146 -32.68 -4.30 1.69
CA ILE A 146 -31.36 -4.21 2.37
C ILE A 146 -30.96 -5.53 3.03
N LYS A 147 -31.92 -6.39 3.39
CA LYS A 147 -31.68 -7.66 4.09
C LYS A 147 -30.61 -8.56 3.44
N PRO A 148 -30.57 -8.77 2.11
CA PRO A 148 -29.50 -9.55 1.46
C PRO A 148 -28.11 -8.94 1.67
N ALA A 149 -28.01 -7.61 1.57
CA ALA A 149 -26.75 -6.89 1.76
C ALA A 149 -26.27 -6.94 3.22
N LEU A 150 -27.19 -6.86 4.17
CA LEU A 150 -26.86 -7.04 5.58
C LEU A 150 -26.36 -8.45 5.86
N LEU A 151 -27.09 -9.48 5.42
CA LEU A 151 -26.72 -10.89 5.62
C LEU A 151 -25.35 -11.22 5.00
N TYR A 152 -25.07 -10.69 3.81
CA TYR A 152 -23.77 -10.85 3.16
C TYR A 152 -22.63 -10.22 3.97
N ASN A 153 -22.79 -8.97 4.42
CA ASN A 153 -21.74 -8.29 5.21
C ASN A 153 -21.53 -8.96 6.58
N VAL A 154 -22.59 -9.43 7.23
CA VAL A 154 -22.47 -10.19 8.49
C VAL A 154 -21.66 -11.47 8.27
N GLY A 155 -21.97 -12.24 7.20
CA GLY A 155 -21.18 -13.42 6.84
C GLY A 155 -19.70 -13.08 6.58
N ARG A 156 -19.44 -11.95 5.91
CA ARG A 156 -18.09 -11.47 5.59
C ARG A 156 -17.31 -11.08 6.84
N VAL A 157 -17.91 -10.32 7.76
CA VAL A 157 -17.29 -9.93 9.04
C VAL A 157 -16.93 -11.16 9.87
N ILE A 158 -17.86 -12.12 9.98
CA ILE A 158 -17.61 -13.37 10.71
C ILE A 158 -16.45 -14.13 10.08
N SER A 159 -16.46 -14.29 8.75
CA SER A 159 -15.40 -15.03 8.05
C SER A 159 -14.03 -14.39 8.19
N TYR A 160 -13.95 -13.06 8.04
CA TYR A 160 -12.69 -12.32 8.21
C TYR A 160 -12.16 -12.45 9.64
N THR A 161 -13.05 -12.37 10.63
CA THR A 161 -12.69 -12.52 12.06
C THR A 161 -12.15 -13.91 12.36
N ILE A 162 -12.84 -14.96 11.91
CA ILE A 162 -12.39 -16.35 12.08
C ILE A 162 -11.05 -16.57 11.40
N LEU A 163 -10.91 -16.10 10.16
CA LEU A 163 -9.67 -16.23 9.39
C LEU A 163 -8.52 -15.45 10.01
N GLY A 164 -8.77 -14.27 10.57
CA GLY A 164 -7.81 -13.51 11.36
C GLY A 164 -7.35 -14.25 12.61
N GLY A 165 -8.26 -14.96 13.29
CA GLY A 165 -7.91 -15.78 14.45
C GLY A 165 -7.05 -16.98 14.08
N ILE A 166 -7.40 -17.67 12.99
CA ILE A 166 -6.61 -18.80 12.46
C ILE A 166 -5.23 -18.31 12.03
N ILE A 167 -5.17 -17.26 11.21
CA ILE A 167 -3.88 -16.77 10.70
C ILE A 167 -3.05 -16.16 11.83
N GLY A 168 -3.66 -15.44 12.77
CA GLY A 168 -2.97 -14.91 13.94
C GLY A 168 -2.41 -15.99 14.86
N SER A 169 -3.12 -17.12 15.02
CA SER A 169 -2.58 -18.27 15.76
C SER A 169 -1.44 -18.96 15.03
N LEU A 170 -1.54 -19.08 13.70
CA LEU A 170 -0.48 -19.61 12.87
C LEU A 170 0.77 -18.71 12.89
N GLY A 171 0.62 -17.41 13.17
CA GLY A 171 1.72 -16.46 13.28
C GLY A 171 2.83 -16.86 14.26
N SER A 172 2.51 -17.63 15.30
CA SER A 172 3.48 -18.11 16.28
C SER A 172 4.19 -19.43 15.89
N ILE A 173 3.74 -20.11 14.83
CA ILE A 173 4.19 -21.49 14.49
C ILE A 173 4.61 -21.62 13.01
N LEU A 174 4.09 -20.76 12.13
CA LEU A 174 4.07 -21.01 10.70
C LEU A 174 5.24 -20.30 9.99
N SER A 175 6.29 -21.06 9.69
CA SER A 175 7.28 -20.68 8.66
C SER A 175 7.00 -21.48 7.38
N LEU A 176 6.03 -21.05 6.56
CA LEU A 176 5.83 -21.68 5.25
C LEU A 176 7.11 -21.56 4.40
N SER A 177 7.42 -22.64 3.68
CA SER A 177 8.46 -22.64 2.66
C SER A 177 8.15 -21.60 1.59
N ILE A 178 9.20 -20.89 1.14
CA ILE A 178 9.13 -19.86 0.10
C ILE A 178 8.48 -20.42 -1.17
N LYS A 179 8.79 -21.67 -1.53
CA LYS A 179 8.23 -22.35 -2.70
C LYS A 179 6.70 -22.52 -2.61
N THR A 180 6.21 -22.90 -1.44
CA THR A 180 4.77 -23.09 -1.20
C THR A 180 4.02 -21.76 -1.23
N GLN A 181 4.61 -20.72 -0.62
CA GLN A 181 4.03 -19.38 -0.62
C GLN A 181 3.98 -18.78 -2.04
N ALA A 182 5.06 -18.94 -2.81
CA ALA A 182 5.13 -18.52 -4.20
C ALA A 182 4.09 -19.24 -5.08
N ALA A 183 3.98 -20.56 -4.94
CA ALA A 183 3.00 -21.37 -5.67
C ALA A 183 1.56 -20.96 -5.36
N LEU A 184 1.24 -20.71 -4.09
CA LEU A 184 -0.10 -20.29 -3.68
C LEU A 184 -0.47 -18.91 -4.24
N GLN A 185 0.45 -17.95 -4.21
CA GLN A 185 0.23 -16.62 -4.77
C GLN A 185 0.10 -16.64 -6.29
N LEU A 186 0.91 -17.46 -6.97
CA LEU A 186 0.84 -17.63 -8.42
C LEU A 186 -0.49 -18.26 -8.85
N PHE A 187 -0.90 -19.32 -8.15
CA PHE A 187 -2.18 -19.98 -8.37
C PHE A 187 -3.36 -19.03 -8.15
N ALA A 188 -3.36 -18.30 -7.03
CA ALA A 188 -4.39 -17.33 -6.72
C ALA A 188 -4.44 -16.17 -7.74
N GLY A 189 -3.28 -15.70 -8.21
CA GLY A 189 -3.18 -14.64 -9.21
C GLY A 189 -3.74 -15.08 -10.55
N LEU A 190 -3.35 -16.27 -11.01
CA LEU A 190 -3.86 -16.87 -12.24
C LEU A 190 -5.38 -17.08 -12.18
N PHE A 191 -5.88 -17.58 -11.04
CA PHE A 191 -7.31 -17.75 -10.82
C PHE A 191 -8.08 -16.42 -10.90
N MET A 192 -7.54 -15.35 -10.29
CA MET A 192 -8.13 -14.01 -10.38
C MET A 192 -8.14 -13.48 -11.82
N VAL A 193 -7.07 -13.67 -12.58
CA VAL A 193 -7.02 -13.27 -14.00
C VAL A 193 -8.12 -13.98 -14.80
N ILE A 194 -8.26 -15.30 -14.64
CA ILE A 194 -9.30 -16.09 -15.31
C ILE A 194 -10.72 -15.59 -14.93
N MET A 195 -10.95 -15.34 -13.64
CA MET A 195 -12.23 -14.81 -13.15
C MET A 195 -12.52 -13.41 -13.69
N GLY A 196 -11.52 -12.53 -13.73
CA GLY A 196 -11.65 -11.18 -14.25
C GLY A 196 -11.98 -11.16 -15.76
N PHE A 197 -11.35 -12.03 -16.56
CA PHE A 197 -11.72 -12.20 -17.98
C PHE A 197 -13.16 -12.70 -18.17
N ASN A 198 -13.62 -13.60 -17.29
CA ASN A 198 -15.01 -14.07 -17.31
C ASN A 198 -15.99 -12.92 -17.01
N MET A 199 -15.72 -12.10 -15.98
CA MET A 199 -16.52 -10.93 -15.63
C MET A 199 -16.50 -9.83 -16.69
N ALA A 200 -15.37 -9.63 -17.38
CA ALA A 200 -15.23 -8.70 -18.50
C ALA A 200 -16.02 -9.15 -19.75
N GLY A 201 -16.46 -10.40 -19.79
CA GLY A 201 -17.35 -10.94 -20.83
C GLY A 201 -16.66 -11.78 -21.91
N PHE A 202 -15.41 -12.21 -21.71
CA PHE A 202 -14.70 -13.05 -22.67
C PHE A 202 -15.26 -14.47 -22.69
N SER A 203 -15.51 -14.97 -23.91
CA SER A 203 -16.15 -16.28 -24.13
C SER A 203 -15.26 -17.47 -23.81
N LEU A 204 -13.93 -17.33 -23.96
CA LEU A 204 -12.95 -18.41 -23.84
C LEU A 204 -12.95 -19.05 -22.44
N PHE A 205 -13.13 -18.24 -21.39
CA PHE A 205 -13.03 -18.67 -20.00
C PHE A 205 -14.38 -18.97 -19.33
N ARG A 206 -15.50 -18.92 -20.07
CA ARG A 206 -16.83 -19.25 -19.52
C ARG A 206 -17.05 -20.74 -19.24
N LYS A 207 -16.28 -21.62 -19.90
CA LYS A 207 -16.37 -23.08 -19.71
C LYS A 207 -15.51 -23.60 -18.55
N LEU A 208 -14.53 -22.82 -18.10
CA LEU A 208 -13.55 -23.17 -17.07
C LEU A 208 -14.05 -22.96 -15.62
N GLN A 209 -15.36 -22.72 -15.43
CA GLN A 209 -15.88 -22.64 -14.06
C GLN A 209 -15.86 -24.03 -13.43
N ILE A 210 -15.02 -24.19 -12.40
CA ILE A 210 -15.11 -25.29 -11.46
C ILE A 210 -16.48 -25.17 -10.80
N LYS A 211 -17.47 -25.88 -11.34
CA LYS A 211 -18.69 -26.17 -10.60
C LYS A 211 -18.20 -26.97 -9.39
N LEU A 212 -18.25 -26.38 -8.20
CA LEU A 212 -17.90 -27.13 -6.99
C LEU A 212 -18.69 -28.44 -7.05
N PRO A 213 -18.03 -29.60 -6.90
CA PRO A 213 -18.72 -30.90 -6.83
C PRO A 213 -19.37 -30.98 -5.45
N TRP A 214 -20.35 -30.13 -5.20
CA TRP A 214 -21.02 -30.02 -3.93
C TRP A 214 -22.43 -30.59 -4.04
N SER A 215 -22.48 -31.91 -4.19
CA SER A 215 -23.67 -32.71 -3.94
C SER A 215 -24.21 -32.53 -2.51
N PHE A 216 -23.47 -31.88 -1.61
CA PHE A 216 -23.88 -31.56 -0.23
C PHE A 216 -24.58 -30.20 -0.05
N CYS A 217 -24.79 -29.40 -1.10
CA CYS A 217 -25.80 -28.34 -1.05
C CYS A 217 -26.54 -28.21 -2.36
N SER A 218 -27.59 -29.03 -2.43
CA SER A 218 -28.84 -28.60 -3.03
C SER A 218 -29.41 -27.43 -2.22
N VAL A 219 -28.78 -26.25 -2.28
CA VAL A 219 -29.38 -24.99 -1.79
C VAL A 219 -30.35 -24.52 -2.87
N LYS A 220 -31.45 -25.26 -2.98
CA LYS A 220 -32.71 -24.72 -3.48
C LYS A 220 -32.98 -23.43 -2.72
N ASN A 221 -33.14 -22.30 -3.44
CA ASN A 221 -33.64 -21.00 -2.99
C ASN A 221 -33.99 -20.89 -1.48
N LYS A 222 -32.99 -20.78 -0.60
CA LYS A 222 -33.22 -20.52 0.83
C LYS A 222 -32.82 -19.08 1.16
N PRO A 223 -33.53 -18.41 2.10
CA PRO A 223 -33.26 -17.02 2.51
C PRO A 223 -31.87 -16.77 3.11
N LYS A 224 -31.04 -17.81 3.29
CA LYS A 224 -29.68 -17.75 3.87
C LYS A 224 -28.55 -17.71 2.83
N THR A 225 -28.84 -17.76 1.53
CA THR A 225 -27.81 -17.73 0.47
C THR A 225 -26.85 -16.54 0.56
N PRO A 226 -27.31 -15.29 0.79
CA PRO A 226 -26.41 -14.13 0.88
C PRO A 226 -25.39 -14.25 2.03
N PHE A 227 -25.81 -14.80 3.17
CA PHE A 227 -24.95 -15.03 4.33
C PHE A 227 -23.84 -16.05 4.04
N MET A 228 -24.18 -17.17 3.40
CA MET A 228 -23.18 -18.20 3.03
C MET A 228 -22.17 -17.67 2.01
N VAL A 229 -22.64 -16.89 1.04
CA VAL A 229 -21.76 -16.25 0.06
C VAL A 229 -20.84 -15.24 0.75
N GLY A 230 -21.34 -14.52 1.76
CA GLY A 230 -20.54 -13.67 2.63
C GLY A 230 -19.45 -14.44 3.39
N ILE A 231 -19.78 -15.61 3.94
CA ILE A 231 -18.78 -16.47 4.60
C ILE A 231 -17.70 -16.92 3.62
N LEU A 232 -18.08 -17.39 2.44
CA LEU A 232 -17.14 -17.84 1.41
C LEU A 232 -16.26 -16.70 0.87
N ASN A 233 -16.74 -15.45 0.92
CA ASN A 233 -15.95 -14.29 0.49
C ASN A 233 -14.69 -14.09 1.36
N GLY A 234 -14.69 -14.48 2.63
CA GLY A 234 -13.47 -14.43 3.46
C GLY A 234 -12.31 -15.26 2.92
N LEU A 235 -12.58 -16.23 2.05
CA LEU A 235 -11.56 -17.06 1.42
C LEU A 235 -11.02 -16.45 0.11
N MET A 236 -11.53 -15.29 -0.33
CA MET A 236 -11.07 -14.65 -1.56
C MET A 236 -9.72 -13.94 -1.34
N PRO A 237 -8.69 -14.26 -2.14
CA PRO A 237 -7.38 -13.63 -2.02
C PRO A 237 -7.40 -12.24 -2.66
N CYS A 238 -7.72 -11.19 -1.88
CA CYS A 238 -7.58 -9.80 -2.34
C CYS A 238 -6.46 -9.07 -1.61
N GLY A 239 -5.78 -8.14 -2.30
CA GLY A 239 -4.59 -7.45 -1.79
C GLY A 239 -4.77 -6.77 -0.41
N PRO A 240 -5.86 -6.01 -0.17
CA PRO A 240 -6.12 -5.45 1.16
C PRO A 240 -6.33 -6.51 2.24
N LEU A 241 -7.10 -7.57 1.93
CA LEU A 241 -7.34 -8.65 2.88
C LEU A 241 -6.05 -9.41 3.18
N GLN A 242 -5.22 -9.69 2.17
CA GLN A 242 -3.90 -10.28 2.35
C GLN A 242 -3.03 -9.41 3.26
N THR A 243 -2.96 -8.10 3.02
CA THR A 243 -2.16 -7.20 3.88
C THR A 243 -2.62 -7.27 5.33
N MET A 244 -3.94 -7.28 5.55
CA MET A 244 -4.49 -7.41 6.89
C MET A 244 -4.25 -8.80 7.49
N GLN A 245 -4.27 -9.86 6.68
CA GLN A 245 -4.00 -11.24 7.12
C GLN A 245 -2.56 -11.37 7.58
N LEU A 246 -1.65 -10.64 6.96
CA LEU A 246 -0.24 -10.63 7.34
C LEU A 246 0.00 -9.74 8.56
N TYR A 247 -0.75 -8.65 8.71
CA TYR A 247 -0.81 -7.94 10.00
C TYR A 247 -1.29 -8.89 11.10
N ALA A 248 -2.38 -9.64 10.88
CA ALA A 248 -2.91 -10.62 11.82
C ALA A 248 -1.88 -11.72 12.14
N LEU A 249 -1.20 -12.27 11.13
CA LEU A 249 -0.09 -13.20 11.28
C LEU A 249 1.02 -12.61 12.17
N GLY A 250 1.40 -11.35 11.91
CA GLY A 250 2.40 -10.63 12.69
C GLY A 250 2.02 -10.38 14.14
N THR A 251 0.73 -10.47 14.51
CA THR A 251 0.31 -10.36 15.92
C THR A 251 0.70 -11.58 16.77
N GLY A 252 0.97 -12.73 16.13
CA GLY A 252 1.33 -13.98 16.82
C GLY A 252 0.28 -14.52 17.81
N SER A 253 -0.94 -13.98 17.80
CA SER A 253 -2.01 -14.33 18.74
C SER A 253 -3.34 -14.45 18.01
N ALA A 254 -4.05 -15.55 18.28
CA ALA A 254 -5.40 -15.78 17.74
C ALA A 254 -6.35 -14.63 18.08
N ALA A 255 -6.34 -14.18 19.33
CA ALA A 255 -7.24 -13.12 19.80
C ALA A 255 -6.93 -11.76 19.15
N LYS A 256 -5.65 -11.37 19.10
CA LYS A 256 -5.24 -10.11 18.48
C LYS A 256 -5.47 -10.14 16.96
N GLY A 257 -5.17 -11.25 16.30
CA GLY A 257 -5.43 -11.43 14.87
C GLY A 257 -6.92 -11.37 14.53
N ALA A 258 -7.77 -12.05 15.31
CA ALA A 258 -9.23 -12.02 15.14
C ALA A 258 -9.79 -10.61 15.34
N LEU A 259 -9.39 -9.94 16.43
CA LEU A 259 -9.87 -8.58 16.74
C LEU A 259 -9.44 -7.58 15.68
N SER A 260 -8.19 -7.68 15.21
CA SER A 260 -7.67 -6.82 14.14
C SER A 260 -8.50 -6.96 12.86
N MET A 261 -8.79 -8.21 12.45
CA MET A 261 -9.64 -8.49 11.29
C MET A 261 -11.10 -8.06 11.46
N PHE A 262 -11.64 -8.22 12.67
CA PHE A 262 -13.00 -7.81 12.99
C PHE A 262 -13.17 -6.30 12.78
N ILE A 263 -12.25 -5.50 13.34
CA ILE A 263 -12.30 -4.05 13.25
C ILE A 263 -12.10 -3.57 11.80
N PHE A 264 -11.15 -4.18 11.08
CA PHE A 264 -10.97 -3.94 9.66
C PHE A 264 -12.25 -4.27 8.86
N ALA A 265 -12.86 -5.42 9.11
CA ALA A 265 -14.08 -5.85 8.42
C ALA A 265 -15.25 -4.90 8.71
N LEU A 266 -15.40 -4.44 9.96
CA LEU A 266 -16.39 -3.41 10.33
C LEU A 266 -16.21 -2.12 9.55
N GLY A 267 -14.97 -1.67 9.35
CA GLY A 267 -14.67 -0.50 8.51
C GLY A 267 -15.19 -0.64 7.07
N THR A 268 -15.27 -1.86 6.54
CA THR A 268 -15.76 -2.10 5.18
C THR A 268 -17.29 -2.12 5.05
N VAL A 269 -18.02 -2.28 6.17
CA VAL A 269 -19.49 -2.47 6.17
C VAL A 269 -20.25 -1.22 5.69
N PRO A 270 -19.97 0.01 6.16
CA PRO A 270 -20.78 1.17 5.80
C PRO A 270 -20.88 1.39 4.30
N LEU A 271 -19.75 1.37 3.59
CA LEU A 271 -19.72 1.64 2.15
C LEU A 271 -20.33 0.47 1.34
N MET A 272 -20.10 -0.78 1.76
CA MET A 272 -20.72 -1.96 1.13
C MET A 272 -22.23 -2.02 1.31
N LEU A 273 -22.71 -1.67 2.51
CA LEU A 273 -24.14 -1.60 2.81
C LEU A 273 -24.80 -0.48 1.99
N THR A 274 -24.19 0.69 1.93
CA THR A 274 -24.63 1.82 1.10
C THR A 274 -24.66 1.43 -0.37
N PHE A 275 -23.60 0.79 -0.88
CA PHE A 275 -23.59 0.29 -2.25
C PHE A 275 -24.71 -0.72 -2.49
N GLY A 276 -24.93 -1.67 -1.57
CA GLY A 276 -26.03 -2.62 -1.65
C GLY A 276 -27.41 -1.95 -1.67
N ALA A 277 -27.63 -0.95 -0.82
CA ALA A 277 -28.89 -0.20 -0.74
C ALA A 277 -29.14 0.64 -2.01
N VAL A 278 -28.13 1.37 -2.49
CA VAL A 278 -28.22 2.21 -3.69
C VAL A 278 -28.27 1.39 -4.97
N SER A 279 -27.71 0.16 -4.96
CA SER A 279 -27.69 -0.71 -6.13
C SER A 279 -29.07 -1.13 -6.63
N GLY A 280 -30.09 -1.13 -5.78
CA GLY A 280 -31.48 -1.33 -6.19
C GLY A 280 -32.06 -0.14 -6.96
N LEU A 281 -31.49 1.07 -6.78
CA LEU A 281 -31.87 2.30 -7.50
C LEU A 281 -31.02 2.55 -8.75
N LEU A 282 -29.87 1.88 -8.89
CA LEU A 282 -29.03 1.98 -10.08
C LEU A 282 -29.75 1.34 -11.29
N SER A 283 -29.82 2.10 -12.40
CA SER A 283 -30.47 1.59 -13.61
C SER A 283 -29.77 0.34 -14.13
N LYS A 284 -30.54 -0.61 -14.68
CA LYS A 284 -30.05 -1.93 -15.11
C LYS A 284 -28.89 -1.84 -16.12
N GLY A 285 -28.74 -0.72 -16.83
CA GLY A 285 -27.62 -0.46 -17.74
C GLY A 285 -26.28 -0.13 -17.05
N TYR A 286 -26.28 0.47 -15.85
CA TYR A 286 -25.05 0.81 -15.13
C TYR A 286 -24.40 -0.42 -14.47
N THR A 287 -25.20 -1.36 -13.97
CA THR A 287 -24.73 -2.64 -13.41
C THR A 287 -23.80 -3.39 -14.36
N LYS A 288 -24.15 -3.40 -15.65
CA LYS A 288 -23.35 -4.06 -16.70
C LYS A 288 -22.01 -3.36 -16.94
N LYS A 289 -21.97 -2.03 -16.94
CA LYS A 289 -20.73 -1.25 -17.06
C LYS A 289 -19.85 -1.45 -15.83
N ILE A 290 -20.44 -1.48 -14.64
CA ILE A 290 -19.74 -1.71 -13.37
C ILE A 290 -19.10 -3.10 -13.36
N LEU A 291 -19.82 -4.16 -13.72
CA LEU A 291 -19.29 -5.53 -13.73
C LEU A 291 -18.13 -5.70 -14.73
N LYS A 292 -18.20 -5.06 -15.90
CA LYS A 292 -17.11 -5.06 -16.87
C LYS A 292 -15.88 -4.34 -16.32
N PHE A 293 -16.06 -3.16 -15.73
CA PHE A 293 -14.98 -2.40 -15.09
C PHE A 293 -14.35 -3.17 -13.93
N SER A 294 -15.17 -3.79 -13.07
CA SER A 294 -14.76 -4.71 -12.01
C SER A 294 -13.88 -5.84 -12.54
N GLY A 295 -14.27 -6.46 -13.67
CA GLY A 295 -13.48 -7.52 -14.31
C GLY A 295 -12.08 -7.06 -14.73
N ILE A 296 -11.95 -5.84 -15.28
CA ILE A 296 -10.65 -5.25 -15.65
C ILE A 296 -9.79 -5.05 -14.41
N LEU A 297 -10.36 -4.47 -13.34
CA LEU A 297 -9.67 -4.26 -12.07
C LEU A 297 -9.17 -5.59 -11.48
N VAL A 298 -10.00 -6.63 -11.50
CA VAL A 298 -9.63 -7.98 -11.01
C VAL A 298 -8.48 -8.57 -11.84
N ILE A 299 -8.47 -8.40 -13.17
CA ILE A 299 -7.36 -8.86 -14.03
C ILE A 299 -6.05 -8.17 -13.63
N VAL A 300 -6.06 -6.84 -13.51
CA VAL A 300 -4.87 -6.06 -13.13
C VAL A 300 -4.32 -6.54 -11.79
N LEU A 301 -5.19 -6.75 -10.80
CA LEU A 301 -4.77 -7.23 -9.48
C LEU A 301 -4.29 -8.68 -9.51
N GLY A 302 -4.91 -9.53 -10.33
CA GLY A 302 -4.45 -10.89 -10.56
C GLY A 302 -3.04 -10.93 -11.15
N LEU A 303 -2.74 -10.08 -12.14
CA LEU A 303 -1.41 -9.95 -12.73
C LEU A 303 -0.37 -9.46 -11.73
N ILE A 304 -0.71 -8.45 -10.92
CA ILE A 304 0.15 -7.96 -9.83
C ILE A 304 0.47 -9.10 -8.84
N MET A 305 -0.55 -9.87 -8.46
CA MET A 305 -0.39 -10.97 -7.50
C MET A 305 0.41 -12.15 -8.08
N SER A 306 0.22 -12.48 -9.36
CA SER A 306 1.05 -13.46 -10.07
C SER A 306 2.52 -13.03 -10.14
N ASN A 307 2.79 -11.75 -10.39
CA ASN A 307 4.15 -11.21 -10.37
C ASN A 307 4.81 -11.33 -8.99
N ARG A 308 4.08 -11.14 -7.89
CA ARG A 308 4.59 -11.38 -6.53
C ARG A 308 4.99 -12.86 -6.32
N GLY A 309 4.16 -13.79 -6.77
CA GLY A 309 4.48 -15.22 -6.71
C GLY A 309 5.73 -15.59 -7.53
N LEU A 310 5.90 -14.99 -8.71
CA LEU A 310 7.09 -15.15 -9.55
C LEU A 310 8.34 -14.56 -8.87
N SER A 311 8.20 -13.40 -8.26
CA SER A 311 9.27 -12.73 -7.50
C SER A 311 9.75 -13.59 -6.34
N LEU A 312 8.84 -14.19 -5.57
CA LEU A 312 9.20 -15.15 -4.50
C LEU A 312 9.89 -16.42 -5.03
N SER A 313 9.69 -16.76 -6.29
CA SER A 313 10.39 -17.85 -6.98
C SER A 313 11.75 -17.43 -7.54
N GLY A 314 12.13 -16.15 -7.41
CA GLY A 314 13.37 -15.58 -7.95
C GLY A 314 13.26 -15.01 -9.37
N ILE A 315 12.05 -14.89 -9.93
CA ILE A 315 11.80 -14.36 -11.29
C ILE A 315 11.14 -12.97 -11.19
N ASN A 316 11.86 -11.92 -11.60
CA ASN A 316 11.34 -10.55 -11.65
C ASN A 316 10.88 -10.19 -13.08
N VAL A 317 9.56 -10.26 -13.37
CA VAL A 317 9.02 -10.11 -14.74
C VAL A 317 8.80 -8.65 -15.16
N VAL A 318 8.59 -7.73 -14.21
CA VAL A 318 8.34 -6.30 -14.50
C VAL A 318 9.51 -5.66 -15.26
N SER A 319 10.75 -6.06 -14.96
CA SER A 319 11.95 -5.61 -15.67
C SER A 319 12.05 -6.16 -17.10
N SER A 320 11.44 -7.31 -17.39
CA SER A 320 11.54 -8.02 -18.69
C SER A 320 10.49 -7.58 -19.71
N VAL A 321 9.35 -7.04 -19.27
CA VAL A 321 8.27 -6.60 -20.16
C VAL A 321 8.38 -5.11 -20.50
N ALA A 322 8.96 -4.31 -19.61
CA ALA A 322 9.26 -2.91 -19.87
C ALA A 322 10.24 -2.71 -21.05
N SER A 323 11.07 -3.71 -21.36
CA SER A 323 11.99 -3.69 -22.52
C SER A 323 11.33 -4.04 -23.86
N LEU A 324 10.07 -4.52 -23.86
CA LEU A 324 9.37 -5.01 -25.06
C LEU A 324 8.34 -4.03 -25.63
N LEU A 325 8.11 -2.88 -24.98
CA LEU A 325 7.13 -1.86 -25.40
C LEU A 325 7.85 -0.69 -26.11
N PRO A 326 7.72 -0.53 -27.44
CA PRO A 326 8.29 0.60 -28.16
C PRO A 326 7.52 1.88 -27.81
N GLY A 327 8.20 2.94 -27.39
CA GLY A 327 7.60 4.28 -27.23
C GLY A 327 7.13 4.64 -25.81
N THR A 328 7.28 3.76 -24.81
CA THR A 328 7.34 4.21 -23.42
C THR A 328 8.73 4.77 -23.18
N ASN A 329 8.87 6.09 -23.33
CA ASN A 329 10.06 6.81 -22.86
C ASN A 329 10.39 6.33 -21.45
N GLN A 330 11.67 6.02 -21.27
CA GLN A 330 12.47 5.78 -20.07
C GLN A 330 12.03 6.57 -18.80
N SER A 331 10.81 6.37 -18.30
CA SER A 331 10.28 7.07 -17.13
C SER A 331 9.34 6.23 -16.27
N LEU A 332 9.33 4.90 -16.44
CA LEU A 332 9.08 3.97 -15.34
C LEU A 332 10.35 3.95 -14.48
N ALA A 333 10.56 5.05 -13.77
CA ALA A 333 11.63 5.34 -12.81
C ALA A 333 12.79 4.33 -12.82
N ALA A 334 13.70 4.48 -13.79
CA ALA A 334 15.11 4.23 -13.54
C ALA A 334 15.53 5.28 -12.49
N SER A 335 15.14 5.04 -11.23
CA SER A 335 15.52 5.89 -10.10
C SER A 335 17.04 5.94 -10.08
N ALA A 336 17.56 7.15 -10.27
CA ALA A 336 18.98 7.45 -10.26
C ALA A 336 19.66 6.89 -9.01
N ALA A 337 20.82 6.26 -9.22
CA ALA A 337 21.86 5.94 -8.24
C ALA A 337 21.38 5.35 -6.90
N ASN A 338 20.94 4.09 -6.90
CA ASN A 338 20.77 3.32 -5.66
C ASN A 338 21.49 1.97 -5.73
N SER A 339 22.76 2.03 -6.17
CA SER A 339 23.65 0.88 -6.24
C SER A 339 24.91 1.09 -5.42
N THR A 340 25.46 0.01 -4.85
CA THR A 340 26.72 0.06 -4.09
C THR A 340 27.62 -1.13 -4.42
N LYS A 341 28.92 -0.93 -4.25
CA LYS A 341 29.93 -1.97 -4.42
C LYS A 341 30.37 -2.52 -3.07
N ALA A 342 30.72 -3.79 -3.04
CA ALA A 342 31.35 -4.39 -1.89
C ALA A 342 32.77 -3.82 -1.69
N VAL A 343 33.17 -3.65 -0.43
CA VAL A 343 34.53 -3.24 -0.06
C VAL A 343 35.27 -4.47 0.46
N LEU A 344 36.43 -4.77 -0.12
CA LEU A 344 37.27 -5.86 0.37
C LEU A 344 37.90 -5.48 1.72
N LYS A 345 37.72 -6.30 2.74
CA LYS A 345 38.41 -6.22 4.04
C LYS A 345 38.84 -7.63 4.44
N ASP A 346 40.14 -7.83 4.67
CA ASP A 346 40.69 -9.08 5.20
C ASP A 346 40.30 -10.35 4.42
N GLY A 347 40.26 -10.26 3.09
CA GLY A 347 39.90 -11.40 2.22
C GLY A 347 38.39 -11.70 2.12
N VAL A 348 37.56 -10.91 2.80
CA VAL A 348 36.09 -10.97 2.75
C VAL A 348 35.54 -9.68 2.16
N GLN A 349 34.55 -9.78 1.28
CA GLN A 349 33.90 -8.60 0.71
C GLN A 349 32.70 -8.17 1.56
N VAL A 350 32.74 -6.95 2.08
CA VAL A 350 31.68 -6.40 2.95
C VAL A 350 30.78 -5.49 2.13
N ILE A 351 29.47 -5.73 2.18
CA ILE A 351 28.48 -4.91 1.49
C ILE A 351 27.34 -4.52 2.43
N ASN A 352 26.95 -3.24 2.38
CA ASN A 352 25.97 -2.66 3.30
C ASN A 352 24.66 -2.33 2.58
N MET A 353 23.55 -2.58 3.25
CA MET A 353 22.21 -2.22 2.82
C MET A 353 21.39 -1.77 4.02
N ALA A 354 20.54 -0.76 3.87
CA ALA A 354 19.55 -0.37 4.87
C ALA A 354 18.19 -1.00 4.55
N ALA A 355 17.49 -1.47 5.58
CA ALA A 355 16.09 -1.85 5.53
C ALA A 355 15.26 -0.84 6.35
N ASP A 356 14.46 -0.02 5.66
CA ASP A 356 13.65 1.03 6.26
C ASP A 356 12.20 0.99 5.76
N GLY A 357 11.39 1.99 6.17
CA GLY A 357 9.97 2.07 5.80
C GLY A 357 9.72 2.17 4.29
N ASN A 358 10.71 2.61 3.50
CA ASN A 358 10.62 2.77 2.06
C ASN A 358 11.14 1.53 1.30
N GLY A 359 11.82 0.60 1.97
CA GLY A 359 12.25 -0.68 1.41
C GLY A 359 13.73 -0.98 1.68
N TYR A 360 14.42 -1.46 0.65
CA TYR A 360 15.84 -1.78 0.70
C TYR A 360 16.64 -0.72 -0.06
N THR A 361 17.65 -0.14 0.60
CA THR A 361 18.43 0.97 0.06
C THR A 361 19.89 0.78 0.45
N PRO A 362 20.82 0.65 -0.51
CA PRO A 362 20.61 0.42 -1.94
C PRO A 362 20.01 -0.97 -2.23
N ASN A 363 19.23 -1.10 -3.30
CA ASN A 363 18.62 -2.37 -3.71
C ASN A 363 19.38 -3.10 -4.83
N VAL A 364 20.45 -2.49 -5.36
CA VAL A 364 21.38 -3.12 -6.30
C VAL A 364 22.76 -3.18 -5.66
N LEU A 365 23.28 -4.39 -5.49
CA LEU A 365 24.50 -4.66 -4.75
C LEU A 365 25.51 -5.34 -5.68
N TYR A 366 26.72 -4.81 -5.84
CA TYR A 366 27.76 -5.43 -6.68
C TYR A 366 28.77 -6.19 -5.82
N VAL A 367 28.99 -7.46 -6.13
CA VAL A 367 29.96 -8.35 -5.45
C VAL A 367 30.83 -9.06 -6.47
N LYS A 368 32.05 -9.42 -6.08
CA LYS A 368 32.99 -10.18 -6.90
C LYS A 368 32.73 -11.68 -6.80
N LYS A 369 32.78 -12.38 -7.93
CA LYS A 369 32.65 -13.85 -7.98
C LYS A 369 33.69 -14.55 -7.09
N GLY A 370 33.28 -15.60 -6.39
CA GLY A 370 34.18 -16.53 -5.69
C GLY A 370 34.81 -16.03 -4.40
N ILE A 371 34.55 -14.78 -3.98
CA ILE A 371 35.04 -14.22 -2.71
C ILE A 371 33.92 -14.26 -1.66
N PRO A 372 34.16 -14.72 -0.42
CA PRO A 372 33.16 -14.72 0.64
C PRO A 372 32.58 -13.32 0.90
N VAL A 373 31.26 -13.20 0.90
CA VAL A 373 30.50 -11.95 1.13
C VAL A 373 30.01 -11.90 2.57
N LYS A 374 30.26 -10.79 3.25
CA LYS A 374 29.58 -10.39 4.48
C LYS A 374 28.58 -9.28 4.14
N TRP A 375 27.31 -9.65 4.03
CA TRP A 375 26.22 -8.72 3.75
C TRP A 375 25.61 -8.21 5.05
N ILE A 376 25.79 -6.92 5.29
CA ILE A 376 25.32 -6.23 6.48
C ILE A 376 24.05 -5.45 6.12
N ILE A 377 22.98 -5.76 6.82
CA ILE A 377 21.65 -5.19 6.63
C ILE A 377 21.27 -4.40 7.89
N ASP A 378 21.30 -3.08 7.78
CA ASP A 378 20.94 -2.16 8.86
C ASP A 378 19.42 -1.97 8.90
N GLY A 379 18.77 -2.60 9.88
CA GLY A 379 17.34 -2.51 10.14
C GLY A 379 16.98 -1.19 10.80
N LYS A 380 16.99 -0.09 10.05
CA LYS A 380 16.66 1.25 10.57
C LYS A 380 15.19 1.37 11.00
N GLN A 381 14.28 0.77 10.25
CA GLN A 381 12.85 0.76 10.56
C GLN A 381 12.24 -0.57 10.12
N ILE A 382 12.25 -1.57 11.00
CA ILE A 382 11.63 -2.86 10.72
C ILE A 382 10.11 -2.80 10.92
N ASN A 383 9.37 -3.30 9.94
CA ASN A 383 7.91 -3.41 9.92
C ASN A 383 7.48 -4.78 9.38
N SER A 384 6.17 -5.06 9.36
CA SER A 384 5.64 -6.35 8.89
C SER A 384 5.97 -6.70 7.44
N CYS A 385 6.35 -5.73 6.60
CA CYS A 385 6.68 -5.94 5.18
C CYS A 385 8.17 -6.19 4.92
N ASN A 386 9.07 -5.59 5.71
CA ASN A 386 10.53 -5.70 5.51
C ASN A 386 11.24 -6.56 6.57
N ASN A 387 10.53 -7.07 7.59
CA ASN A 387 11.10 -7.84 8.70
C ASN A 387 11.76 -9.17 8.35
N ALA A 388 11.78 -9.58 7.10
CA ALA A 388 12.48 -10.79 6.69
C ALA A 388 12.96 -10.66 5.25
N ILE A 389 14.19 -11.11 5.01
CA ILE A 389 14.82 -11.24 3.71
C ILE A 389 14.81 -12.70 3.27
N VAL A 390 14.50 -12.90 2.00
CA VAL A 390 14.46 -14.17 1.31
C VAL A 390 15.41 -14.10 0.12
N VAL A 391 16.34 -15.05 0.05
CA VAL A 391 17.28 -15.22 -1.06
C VAL A 391 17.09 -16.62 -1.65
N PRO A 392 16.25 -16.78 -2.69
CA PRO A 392 15.85 -18.10 -3.18
C PRO A 392 17.00 -18.96 -3.70
N SER A 393 17.97 -18.37 -4.42
CA SER A 393 19.10 -19.09 -5.01
C SER A 393 20.05 -19.68 -3.97
N LEU A 394 20.12 -19.06 -2.79
CA LEU A 394 20.95 -19.51 -1.66
C LEU A 394 20.15 -20.28 -0.60
N ASN A 395 18.83 -20.42 -0.79
CA ASN A 395 17.91 -21.00 0.19
C ASN A 395 17.99 -20.33 1.58
N ILE A 396 18.25 -19.01 1.61
CA ILE A 396 18.36 -18.22 2.84
C ILE A 396 17.02 -17.54 3.13
N LYS A 397 16.52 -17.68 4.36
CA LYS A 397 15.42 -16.88 4.92
C LYS A 397 15.88 -16.33 6.27
N LYS A 398 16.12 -15.03 6.34
CA LYS A 398 16.63 -14.36 7.54
C LYS A 398 15.61 -13.37 8.06
N GLN A 399 15.20 -13.53 9.32
CA GLN A 399 14.43 -12.51 10.04
C GLN A 399 15.36 -11.33 10.34
N LEU A 400 14.89 -10.11 10.04
CA LEU A 400 15.57 -8.86 10.34
C LEU A 400 15.06 -8.28 11.65
N ASN A 401 15.99 -7.86 12.50
CA ASN A 401 15.74 -7.09 13.71
C ASN A 401 16.17 -5.64 13.51
N ASN A 402 15.75 -4.74 14.41
CA ASN A 402 16.29 -3.38 14.39
C ASN A 402 17.80 -3.40 14.68
N GLY A 403 18.56 -2.58 13.95
CA GLY A 403 20.02 -2.57 14.00
C GLY A 403 20.67 -3.55 13.02
N GLU A 404 21.89 -4.01 13.34
CA GLU A 404 22.72 -4.77 12.39
C GLU A 404 22.26 -6.22 12.23
N ASN A 405 22.06 -6.66 10.98
CA ASN A 405 21.76 -8.05 10.63
C ASN A 405 22.77 -8.53 9.59
N VAL A 406 23.45 -9.66 9.87
CA VAL A 406 24.51 -10.18 8.99
C VAL A 406 24.06 -11.45 8.28
N ILE A 407 24.35 -11.53 6.98
CA ILE A 407 24.21 -12.72 6.14
C ILE A 407 25.55 -12.98 5.44
N GLU A 408 26.04 -14.21 5.54
CA GLU A 408 27.31 -14.62 4.94
C GLU A 408 27.06 -15.68 3.87
N PHE A 409 27.69 -15.51 2.71
CA PHE A 409 27.60 -16.46 1.59
C PHE A 409 28.75 -16.26 0.61
N THR A 410 28.99 -17.25 -0.26
CA THR A 410 29.95 -17.13 -1.36
C THR A 410 29.20 -17.09 -2.70
N PRO A 411 29.32 -16.01 -3.48
CA PRO A 411 28.64 -15.88 -4.77
C PRO A 411 29.30 -16.74 -5.84
N ASN A 412 28.46 -17.46 -6.59
CA ASN A 412 28.85 -18.21 -7.80
C ASN A 412 28.78 -17.30 -9.04
N ASP A 413 28.71 -17.89 -10.24
CA ASP A 413 28.62 -17.19 -11.53
C ASP A 413 27.32 -16.45 -11.86
N LYS A 414 26.31 -16.53 -11.00
CA LYS A 414 24.96 -16.03 -11.31
C LYS A 414 24.56 -14.91 -10.34
N ASP A 415 23.87 -13.92 -10.89
CA ASP A 415 23.19 -12.89 -10.10
C ASP A 415 22.23 -13.51 -9.08
N ILE A 416 22.16 -12.87 -7.92
CA ILE A 416 21.42 -13.35 -6.77
C ILE A 416 20.26 -12.38 -6.51
N ASN A 417 19.05 -12.80 -6.86
CA ASN A 417 17.85 -12.05 -6.54
C ASN A 417 17.48 -12.26 -5.07
N PHE A 418 17.10 -11.17 -4.39
CA PHE A 418 16.54 -11.22 -3.05
C PHE A 418 15.27 -10.39 -2.98
N SER A 419 14.42 -10.75 -2.03
CA SER A 419 13.20 -10.01 -1.77
C SER A 419 12.85 -10.03 -0.29
N CYS A 420 11.88 -9.21 0.10
CA CYS A 420 11.19 -9.45 1.36
C CYS A 420 10.44 -10.79 1.32
N TRP A 421 10.02 -11.27 2.47
CA TRP A 421 9.28 -12.54 2.59
C TRP A 421 7.98 -12.60 1.78
N MET A 422 7.46 -11.47 1.29
CA MET A 422 6.29 -11.39 0.41
C MET A 422 6.60 -11.19 -1.09
N GLY A 423 7.88 -10.99 -1.46
CA GLY A 423 8.26 -10.75 -2.86
C GLY A 423 7.82 -9.40 -3.40
N MET A 424 7.58 -8.41 -2.52
CA MET A 424 7.16 -7.07 -2.91
C MET A 424 8.33 -6.09 -2.98
N ILE A 425 9.20 -6.13 -1.98
CA ILE A 425 10.40 -5.29 -1.91
C ILE A 425 11.53 -6.15 -2.45
N ASN A 426 12.11 -5.77 -3.58
CA ASN A 426 13.05 -6.59 -4.33
C ASN A 426 14.39 -5.89 -4.46
N GLY A 427 15.45 -6.70 -4.52
CA GLY A 427 16.78 -6.26 -4.85
C GLY A 427 17.56 -7.34 -5.59
N VAL A 428 18.70 -6.95 -6.13
CA VAL A 428 19.58 -7.86 -6.86
C VAL A 428 21.01 -7.65 -6.40
N ILE A 429 21.69 -8.76 -6.16
CA ILE A 429 23.14 -8.80 -5.97
C ILE A 429 23.74 -9.24 -7.31
N ARG A 430 24.37 -8.29 -8.00
CA ARG A 430 25.09 -8.49 -9.25
C ARG A 430 26.45 -9.12 -8.97
N VAL A 431 26.72 -10.25 -9.58
CA VAL A 431 28.03 -10.89 -9.46
C VAL A 431 28.87 -10.53 -10.67
N VAL A 432 30.02 -9.89 -10.42
CA VAL A 432 30.94 -9.41 -11.45
C VAL A 432 32.33 -10.02 -11.29
N ASP A 433 33.09 -10.06 -12.39
CA ASP A 433 34.49 -10.50 -12.36
C ASP A 433 35.40 -9.44 -11.73
N ASP A 434 35.08 -8.16 -11.94
CA ASP A 434 35.84 -7.04 -11.41
C ASP A 434 34.94 -5.89 -10.94
N LEU A 435 35.08 -5.52 -9.66
CA LEU A 435 34.32 -4.44 -9.02
C LEU A 435 34.74 -3.05 -9.52
N ASP A 436 36.00 -2.90 -9.93
CA ASP A 436 36.53 -1.59 -10.37
C ASP A 436 35.96 -1.20 -11.74
N SER A 437 35.58 -2.18 -12.56
CA SER A 437 34.95 -1.99 -13.87
C SER A 437 33.49 -1.49 -13.83
N VAL A 438 32.83 -1.58 -12.67
CA VAL A 438 31.41 -1.25 -12.52
C VAL A 438 31.22 0.25 -12.32
N ASP A 439 30.40 0.91 -13.14
CA ASP A 439 30.07 2.32 -12.96
C ASP A 439 28.75 2.48 -12.18
N THR A 440 28.82 2.70 -10.87
CA THR A 440 27.65 2.88 -10.00
C THR A 440 26.98 4.25 -10.13
N SER A 441 27.58 5.18 -10.88
CA SER A 441 26.99 6.51 -11.16
C SER A 441 25.90 6.44 -12.24
N LYS A 442 25.84 5.33 -12.99
CA LYS A 442 24.83 5.08 -14.02
C LYS A 442 23.71 4.17 -13.49
N PRO A 443 22.44 4.45 -13.81
CA PRO A 443 21.34 3.55 -13.48
C PRO A 443 21.51 2.21 -14.20
N ASP A 444 21.40 1.09 -13.48
CA ASP A 444 21.31 -0.24 -14.08
C ASP A 444 19.90 -0.42 -14.70
N PRO A 445 19.79 -0.53 -16.05
CA PRO A 445 18.49 -0.62 -16.73
C PRO A 445 17.74 -1.93 -16.43
N SER A 446 18.40 -2.92 -15.82
CA SER A 446 17.83 -4.19 -15.38
C SER A 446 17.62 -4.24 -13.87
N ALA A 447 17.77 -3.11 -13.16
CA ALA A 447 17.53 -3.02 -11.71
C ALA A 447 16.03 -3.21 -11.36
N PRO A 448 15.71 -3.85 -10.23
CA PRO A 448 14.36 -3.82 -9.67
C PRO A 448 13.99 -2.37 -9.26
N PRO A 449 12.72 -1.95 -9.41
CA PRO A 449 12.29 -0.63 -8.96
C PRO A 449 12.55 -0.42 -7.45
N VAL A 450 12.98 0.79 -7.10
CA VAL A 450 13.23 1.20 -5.71
C VAL A 450 11.89 1.38 -5.00
N GLY A 451 11.70 0.68 -3.89
CA GLY A 451 10.42 0.61 -3.19
C GLY A 451 9.49 -0.41 -3.83
N GLY A 452 9.06 -1.40 -3.03
CA GLY A 452 8.05 -2.34 -3.50
C GLY A 452 6.75 -1.60 -3.82
N PRO A 453 5.94 -2.05 -4.80
CA PRO A 453 4.65 -1.44 -5.05
C PRO A 453 3.80 -1.50 -3.77
N ASN A 454 3.44 -0.33 -3.24
CA ASN A 454 2.51 -0.21 -2.12
C ASN A 454 1.31 -1.13 -2.36
N CYS A 455 0.92 -1.86 -1.33
CA CYS A 455 0.01 -3.01 -1.42
C CYS A 455 -1.33 -2.75 -2.15
N CYS A 456 -1.70 -1.50 -2.40
CA CYS A 456 -2.97 -1.09 -3.00
C CYS A 456 -2.87 0.05 -4.04
N SER A 457 -1.67 0.43 -4.49
CA SER A 457 -1.51 1.41 -5.58
C SER A 457 -0.50 0.91 -6.60
N GLY A 458 -0.78 1.13 -7.88
CA GLY A 458 0.24 1.11 -8.92
C GLY A 458 1.46 1.89 -8.44
N GLY A 459 2.64 1.45 -8.88
CA GLY A 459 3.96 1.91 -8.44
C GLY A 459 3.98 3.38 -8.04
N ALA A 460 4.47 3.64 -6.82
CA ALA A 460 4.62 4.99 -6.35
C ALA A 460 5.49 5.77 -7.34
N VAL A 461 4.94 6.89 -7.83
CA VAL A 461 5.73 7.99 -8.38
C VAL A 461 6.65 8.47 -7.26
N ALA A 462 7.97 8.35 -7.50
CA ALA A 462 8.94 9.19 -6.83
C ALA A 462 8.50 10.65 -7.04
N PRO A 463 8.47 11.51 -6.01
CA PRO A 463 8.07 12.90 -6.19
C PRO A 463 8.88 13.52 -7.33
N SER A 464 8.18 14.17 -8.25
CA SER A 464 8.74 14.97 -9.34
C SER A 464 9.94 15.77 -8.83
N ALA A 465 11.05 15.67 -9.57
CA ALA A 465 12.24 16.51 -9.41
C ALA A 465 11.88 17.98 -9.67
N ASN A 466 11.30 18.62 -8.65
CA ASN A 466 11.28 20.07 -8.43
C ASN A 466 10.71 20.44 -7.04
N SER A 467 10.93 19.57 -6.05
CA SER A 467 10.82 19.97 -4.64
C SER A 467 11.98 19.32 -3.89
N SER A 468 12.97 20.14 -3.55
CA SER A 468 14.11 19.80 -2.71
C SER A 468 13.65 19.40 -1.30
N THR A 469 13.28 18.14 -1.10
CA THR A 469 13.10 17.55 0.23
C THR A 469 14.41 16.86 0.61
N LYS A 470 15.25 17.59 1.36
CA LYS A 470 16.44 17.07 2.02
C LYS A 470 16.06 15.87 2.89
N GLN A 471 16.81 14.79 2.70
CA GLN A 471 16.96 13.62 3.56
C GLN A 471 16.81 14.03 5.04
N GLN A 472 15.77 13.56 5.72
CA GLN A 472 15.66 13.76 7.18
C GLN A 472 16.74 12.90 7.84
N THR A 473 17.89 13.53 8.09
CA THR A 473 18.91 13.10 9.05
C THR A 473 18.22 12.76 10.38
N GLN A 474 18.68 11.74 11.11
CA GLN A 474 18.11 11.43 12.43
C GLN A 474 18.38 12.59 13.39
N SER A 475 17.40 12.93 14.24
CA SER A 475 17.57 13.93 15.32
C SER A 475 18.81 13.61 16.14
N ILE A 476 19.65 14.62 16.39
CA ILE A 476 20.83 14.49 17.25
C ILE A 476 20.46 14.31 18.73
N TYR A 477 19.18 14.53 19.07
CA TYR A 477 18.61 14.36 20.40
C TYR A 477 17.74 13.09 20.53
N GLY A 478 17.58 12.32 19.46
CA GLY A 478 16.70 11.16 19.43
C GLY A 478 15.21 11.52 19.37
N SER A 479 14.33 10.53 19.55
CA SER A 479 12.88 10.72 19.38
C SER A 479 12.16 11.29 20.61
N ASP A 480 12.85 11.42 21.74
CA ASP A 480 12.28 11.78 23.03
C ASP A 480 13.24 12.70 23.79
N LEU A 481 13.00 14.00 23.70
CA LEU A 481 13.81 15.04 24.34
C LEU A 481 13.81 14.92 25.87
N SER A 482 12.80 14.30 26.50
CA SER A 482 12.74 14.12 27.95
C SER A 482 13.85 13.21 28.49
N LYS A 483 14.39 12.30 27.66
CA LYS A 483 15.42 11.33 28.05
C LYS A 483 16.85 11.81 27.82
N VAL A 484 17.03 12.95 27.16
CA VAL A 484 18.36 13.51 26.90
C VAL A 484 18.86 14.22 28.18
N PRO A 485 20.13 14.11 28.57
CA PRO A 485 20.68 14.87 29.70
C PRO A 485 20.62 16.39 29.50
N THR A 486 20.33 17.15 30.56
CA THR A 486 20.12 18.61 30.50
C THR A 486 21.34 19.35 29.99
N GLU A 487 22.53 18.95 30.40
CA GLU A 487 23.82 19.46 29.89
C GLU A 487 24.04 19.29 28.38
N THR A 488 23.28 18.42 27.71
CA THR A 488 23.35 18.23 26.25
C THR A 488 22.38 19.15 25.49
N ILE A 489 21.30 19.56 26.15
CA ILE A 489 20.24 20.43 25.61
C ILE A 489 20.53 21.89 25.93
N VAL A 490 20.91 22.17 27.17
CA VAL A 490 21.10 23.51 27.73
C VAL A 490 22.58 23.73 28.00
N ASN A 491 23.14 24.81 27.46
CA ASN A 491 24.51 25.21 27.76
C ASN A 491 24.57 26.70 28.12
N THR A 492 25.46 27.07 29.03
CA THR A 492 25.70 28.47 29.41
C THR A 492 26.78 29.09 28.54
N ALA A 493 26.72 30.40 28.33
CA ALA A 493 27.78 31.13 27.64
C ALA A 493 29.07 31.17 28.48
N MET A 494 30.20 31.17 27.78
CA MET A 494 31.50 31.33 28.40
C MET A 494 31.82 32.82 28.58
N VAL A 495 32.09 33.25 29.81
CA VAL A 495 32.50 34.62 30.10
C VAL A 495 33.99 34.79 29.78
N ILE A 496 34.32 35.72 28.90
CA ILE A 496 35.69 36.05 28.46
C ILE A 496 35.93 37.54 28.72
N GLY A 497 36.58 37.85 29.84
CA GLY A 497 36.82 39.23 30.26
C GLY A 497 35.53 39.98 30.61
N LYS A 498 35.22 41.06 29.88
CA LYS A 498 33.97 41.85 30.04
C LYS A 498 32.85 41.42 29.08
N ASN A 499 33.10 40.43 28.24
CA ASN A 499 32.16 39.93 27.24
C ASN A 499 31.83 38.47 27.53
N GLN A 500 30.81 37.96 26.86
CA GLN A 500 30.46 36.54 26.88
C GLN A 500 30.42 35.99 25.46
N SER A 501 30.65 34.70 25.31
CA SER A 501 30.60 34.00 24.03
C SER A 501 29.81 32.72 24.15
N ALA A 502 28.95 32.45 23.19
CA ALA A 502 28.30 31.16 23.07
C ALA A 502 28.39 30.63 21.64
N THR A 503 28.51 29.31 21.52
CA THR A 503 28.60 28.63 20.23
C THR A 503 27.42 27.70 20.04
N ILE A 504 26.76 27.83 18.90
CA ILE A 504 25.61 27.04 18.48
C ILE A 504 26.02 26.30 17.20
N LYS A 505 26.16 24.98 17.30
CA LYS A 505 26.55 24.13 16.17
C LYS A 505 25.31 23.57 15.49
N GLY A 506 25.16 23.81 14.19
CA GLY A 506 24.15 23.15 13.38
C GLY A 506 24.64 21.77 12.94
N ILE A 507 23.89 20.72 13.29
CA ILE A 507 24.18 19.34 12.91
C ILE A 507 22.90 18.73 12.35
N GLY A 508 22.90 18.37 11.06
CA GLY A 508 21.67 17.97 10.39
C GLY A 508 20.69 19.15 10.33
N TYR A 509 19.43 18.95 10.75
CA TYR A 509 18.43 20.03 10.79
C TYR A 509 18.27 20.70 12.18
N GLU A 510 19.08 20.35 13.17
CA GLU A 510 18.96 20.80 14.56
C GLU A 510 20.20 21.57 15.06
N PHE A 511 20.01 22.38 16.11
CA PHE A 511 21.10 23.08 16.79
C PHE A 511 21.54 22.36 18.07
N LYS A 512 22.86 22.37 18.32
CA LYS A 512 23.49 21.90 19.55
C LYS A 512 24.36 22.99 20.16
N PRO A 513 24.10 23.43 21.40
CA PRO A 513 22.93 23.08 22.23
C PRO A 513 21.61 23.64 21.66
N LEU A 514 20.48 23.11 22.13
CA LEU A 514 19.12 23.57 21.78
C LEU A 514 18.77 24.87 22.49
N ILE A 515 19.26 25.03 23.73
CA ILE A 515 19.04 26.20 24.58
C ILE A 515 20.41 26.74 25.00
N VAL A 516 20.66 28.02 24.73
CA VAL A 516 21.85 28.74 25.20
C VAL A 516 21.43 29.75 26.25
N VAL A 517 22.05 29.71 27.43
CA VAL A 517 21.81 30.70 28.49
C VAL A 517 22.89 31.78 28.44
N VAL A 518 22.48 33.06 28.47
CA VAL A 518 23.38 34.23 28.43
C VAL A 518 23.02 35.25 29.51
N ASP A 519 24.01 36.02 29.97
CA ASP A 519 23.77 37.13 30.90
C ASP A 519 23.16 38.34 30.19
N LYS A 520 22.23 39.01 30.87
CA LYS A 520 21.68 40.29 30.46
C LYS A 520 22.72 41.41 30.53
N ASN A 521 22.61 42.40 29.64
CA ASN A 521 23.45 43.60 29.57
C ASN A 521 24.97 43.37 29.36
N ILE A 522 25.39 42.15 29.04
CA ILE A 522 26.77 41.82 28.67
C ILE A 522 26.84 41.64 27.16
N LYS A 523 27.89 42.18 26.51
CA LYS A 523 28.10 42.01 25.08
C LYS A 523 28.36 40.52 24.78
N THR A 524 27.48 39.92 24.01
CA THR A 524 27.48 38.50 23.64
C THR A 524 27.98 38.33 22.21
N LYS A 525 29.03 37.53 22.04
CA LYS A 525 29.45 37.00 20.75
C LYS A 525 28.79 35.63 20.53
N LEU A 526 27.75 35.60 19.70
CA LEU A 526 27.07 34.38 19.29
C LEU A 526 27.69 33.83 18.01
N THR A 527 28.28 32.64 18.11
CA THR A 527 28.90 31.94 16.98
C THR A 527 27.97 30.83 16.51
N PHE A 528 27.45 30.95 15.30
CA PHE A 528 26.68 29.91 14.60
C PHE A 528 27.61 29.14 13.67
N ASP A 529 27.91 27.89 14.01
CA ASP A 529 28.65 26.98 13.13
C ASP A 529 27.65 26.19 12.27
N LEU A 530 27.42 26.67 11.05
CA LEU A 530 26.48 26.07 10.10
C LEU A 530 27.17 25.13 9.10
N THR A 531 28.42 24.72 9.38
CA THR A 531 29.22 23.90 8.46
C THR A 531 28.58 22.53 8.18
N ALA A 532 28.01 21.91 9.22
CA ALA A 532 27.35 20.60 9.17
C ALA A 532 25.82 20.71 9.25
N PHE A 533 25.26 21.91 9.07
CA PHE A 533 23.82 22.14 9.05
C PHE A 533 23.27 21.82 7.65
N ASP A 534 22.15 21.12 7.59
CA ASP A 534 21.58 20.61 6.34
C ASP A 534 21.08 21.75 5.45
N ASN A 535 20.50 22.81 6.04
CA ASN A 535 19.92 23.94 5.30
C ASN A 535 20.43 25.30 5.80
N PRO A 536 21.73 25.59 5.60
CA PRO A 536 22.36 26.78 6.16
C PRO A 536 22.03 28.05 5.38
N GLU A 537 21.58 27.95 4.12
CA GLU A 537 21.23 29.11 3.32
C GLU A 537 19.85 29.69 3.70
N GLY A 538 19.77 31.02 3.78
CA GLY A 538 18.53 31.78 3.99
C GLY A 538 18.56 32.65 5.24
N LYS A 539 17.48 33.39 5.48
CA LYS A 539 17.39 34.35 6.58
C LYS A 539 17.06 33.65 7.90
N PHE A 540 17.88 33.91 8.91
CA PHE A 540 17.63 33.52 10.30
C PHE A 540 17.19 34.76 11.08
N GLU A 541 16.20 34.58 11.96
CA GLU A 541 15.61 35.65 12.75
C GLU A 541 15.67 35.27 14.24
N LEU A 542 16.14 36.20 15.06
CA LEU A 542 16.05 36.11 16.51
C LEU A 542 14.76 36.83 16.92
N VAL A 543 13.79 36.09 17.43
CA VAL A 543 12.45 36.58 17.76
C VAL A 543 12.26 36.57 19.27
N SER A 544 11.84 37.67 19.87
CA SER A 544 11.55 37.69 21.31
C SER A 544 10.32 36.84 21.62
N ALA A 545 10.43 35.91 22.58
CA ALA A 545 9.30 35.10 23.02
C ALA A 545 8.19 35.92 23.71
N LYS A 546 8.51 37.13 24.19
CA LYS A 546 7.58 38.01 24.91
C LYS A 546 6.77 38.91 23.97
N THR A 547 7.42 39.51 22.97
CA THR A 547 6.75 40.45 22.04
C THR A 547 6.39 39.81 20.71
N ALA A 548 6.93 38.63 20.39
CA ALA A 548 6.87 37.98 19.08
C ALA A 548 7.44 38.83 17.92
N GLU A 549 8.18 39.89 18.24
CA GLU A 549 8.85 40.74 17.25
C GLU A 549 10.27 40.25 16.95
N THR A 550 10.71 40.46 15.71
CA THR A 550 12.08 40.15 15.29
C THR A 550 13.04 41.15 15.92
N PHE A 551 13.88 40.67 16.83
CA PHE A 551 14.91 41.45 17.50
C PHE A 551 16.13 41.71 16.61
N LYS A 552 16.59 40.68 15.87
CA LYS A 552 17.69 40.79 14.92
C LYS A 552 17.58 39.71 13.85
N SER A 553 18.13 39.93 12.66
CA SER A 553 18.19 38.91 11.62
C SER A 553 19.56 38.86 10.97
N PHE A 554 19.91 37.72 10.41
CA PHE A 554 21.17 37.50 9.69
C PHE A 554 20.99 36.50 8.55
N ASP A 555 21.79 36.65 7.50
CA ASP A 555 21.80 35.73 6.38
C ASP A 555 22.71 34.53 6.69
N GLY A 556 22.11 33.36 6.74
CA GLY A 556 22.78 32.09 6.89
C GLY A 556 23.51 31.69 5.60
N LYS A 557 24.72 31.15 5.78
CA LYS A 557 25.55 30.53 4.74
C LYS A 557 26.34 29.39 5.35
N LYS A 558 26.73 28.42 4.54
CA LYS A 558 27.57 27.30 4.99
C LYS A 558 28.91 27.81 5.52
N GLY A 559 29.20 27.53 6.77
CA GLY A 559 30.39 28.01 7.49
C GLY A 559 30.05 28.62 8.84
N VAL A 560 30.99 29.38 9.41
CA VAL A 560 30.85 30.00 10.73
C VAL A 560 30.39 31.45 10.59
N ILE A 561 29.38 31.84 11.37
CA ILE A 561 28.81 33.20 11.42
C ILE A 561 28.88 33.71 12.84
N ASP A 562 29.52 34.87 13.04
CA ASP A 562 29.60 35.53 14.34
C ASP A 562 28.67 36.73 14.39
N LEU A 563 27.88 36.84 15.47
CA LEU A 563 27.02 37.97 15.75
C LEU A 563 27.38 38.59 17.10
N ASP A 564 27.70 39.88 17.08
CA ASP A 564 27.80 40.68 18.29
C ASP A 564 26.43 41.27 18.64
N ILE A 565 25.92 40.92 19.83
CA ILE A 565 24.59 41.30 20.31
C ILE A 565 24.67 41.61 21.81
N THR A 566 23.90 42.60 22.27
CA THR A 566 23.66 42.83 23.71
C THR A 566 22.16 42.68 23.97
N PHE A 567 21.80 41.84 24.93
CA PHE A 567 20.41 41.60 25.32
C PHE A 567 20.07 42.44 26.55
N ASN A 568 19.06 43.31 26.42
CA ASN A 568 18.69 44.27 27.48
C ASN A 568 17.50 43.81 28.33
N GLU A 569 16.85 42.70 27.96
CA GLU A 569 15.70 42.14 28.67
C GLU A 569 15.92 40.66 28.96
N ALA A 570 15.66 40.25 30.21
CA ALA A 570 15.69 38.86 30.65
C ALA A 570 14.44 38.16 30.11
N SER A 571 14.62 37.37 29.05
CA SER A 571 13.56 36.66 28.34
C SER A 571 14.16 35.65 27.36
N GLY A 572 13.35 34.71 26.88
CA GLY A 572 13.72 33.81 25.80
C GLY A 572 13.67 34.49 24.43
N TYR A 573 14.67 34.22 23.60
CA TYR A 573 14.70 34.60 22.19
C TYR A 573 14.78 33.34 21.34
N GLY A 574 13.79 33.12 20.49
CA GLY A 574 13.76 31.99 19.56
C GLY A 574 14.64 32.25 18.35
N ILE A 575 15.42 31.25 17.95
CA ILE A 575 16.16 31.25 16.69
C ILE A 575 15.23 30.64 15.63
N VAL A 576 14.71 31.47 14.74
CA VAL A 576 13.67 31.12 13.78
C VAL A 576 14.23 31.10 12.37
N LYS A 577 13.87 30.06 11.60
CA LYS A 577 14.12 29.98 10.16
C LYS A 577 12.89 29.37 9.49
N ASP A 578 12.44 29.96 8.38
CA ASP A 578 11.31 29.47 7.59
C ASP A 578 10.04 29.22 8.45
N GLY A 579 9.82 30.08 9.47
CA GLY A 579 8.69 29.97 10.40
C GLY A 579 8.80 28.85 11.46
N LYS A 580 9.95 28.17 11.56
CA LYS A 580 10.21 27.13 12.57
C LYS A 580 11.25 27.61 13.59
N VAL A 581 10.99 27.34 14.87
CA VAL A 581 11.96 27.56 15.95
C VAL A 581 12.97 26.42 15.94
N LEU A 582 14.25 26.74 15.80
CA LEU A 582 15.36 25.79 15.71
C LEU A 582 16.16 25.70 17.01
N GLY A 583 16.07 26.71 17.87
CA GLY A 583 16.77 26.79 19.16
C GLY A 583 16.32 28.03 19.94
N ILE A 584 16.77 28.14 21.18
CA ILE A 584 16.37 29.19 22.13
C ILE A 584 17.62 29.80 22.76
N ILE A 585 17.61 31.13 22.91
CA ILE A 585 18.59 31.88 23.69
C ILE A 585 17.86 32.43 24.91
N GLU A 586 18.13 31.87 26.08
CA GLU A 586 17.56 32.30 27.35
C GLU A 586 18.45 33.38 27.97
N VAL A 587 17.92 34.59 28.16
CA VAL A 587 18.65 35.69 28.79
C VAL A 587 18.26 35.76 30.26
N VAL A 588 19.23 35.61 31.15
CA VAL A 588 19.04 35.64 32.60
C VAL A 588 19.77 36.83 33.23
N ASP A 589 19.38 37.20 34.46
CA ASP A 589 20.06 38.28 35.19
C ASP A 589 21.45 37.87 35.72
N ASP A 590 21.65 36.58 36.03
CA ASP A 590 22.93 36.01 36.47
C ASP A 590 23.02 34.52 36.11
N MET A 591 23.84 34.18 35.12
CA MET A 591 24.07 32.80 34.65
C MET A 591 24.58 31.86 35.74
N LYS A 592 25.29 32.36 36.76
CA LYS A 592 25.81 31.51 37.85
C LYS A 592 24.73 31.05 38.82
N LYS A 593 23.59 31.76 38.84
CA LYS A 593 22.44 31.45 39.69
C LYS A 593 21.28 30.83 38.90
N ALA A 594 21.46 30.64 37.59
CA ALA A 594 20.45 30.07 36.73
C ALA A 594 20.29 28.56 36.99
N ASP A 595 19.04 28.13 37.20
CA ASP A 595 18.69 26.72 37.32
C ASP A 595 18.44 26.14 35.92
N LEU A 596 19.39 25.34 35.43
CA LEU A 596 19.35 24.79 34.08
C LEU A 596 18.23 23.76 33.88
N GLU A 597 17.84 23.02 34.93
CA GLU A 597 16.71 22.07 34.87
C GLU A 597 15.40 22.83 34.77
N LYS A 598 15.23 23.88 35.57
CA LYS A 598 14.03 24.73 35.49
C LYS A 598 13.90 25.44 34.15
N ILE A 599 15.02 25.89 33.58
CA ILE A 599 15.06 26.48 32.22
C ILE A 599 14.66 25.44 31.18
N ARG A 600 15.18 24.21 31.28
CA ARG A 600 14.77 23.12 30.39
C ARG A 600 13.27 22.85 30.47
N GLU A 601 12.71 22.65 31.66
CA GLU A 601 11.29 22.34 31.87
C GLU A 601 10.35 23.44 31.33
N THR A 602 10.83 24.69 31.28
CA THR A 602 10.07 25.82 30.73
C THR A 602 9.79 25.64 29.24
N TYR A 603 10.71 25.03 28.49
CA TYR A 603 10.66 24.91 27.04
C TYR A 603 10.43 23.48 26.52
N ILE A 604 10.79 22.48 27.31
CA ILE A 604 10.73 21.07 26.96
C ILE A 604 10.02 20.34 28.10
N LYS A 605 8.79 19.88 27.85
CA LYS A 605 7.94 19.15 28.80
C LYS A 605 7.99 17.65 28.62
#